data_AF-A0A7S2YEB1-F1
#
_entry.id   AF-A0A7S2YEB1-F1
#
_cell.length_a   1.000
_cell.length_b   1.000
_cell.length_c   1.000
_cell.angle_alpha   90.00
_cell.angle_beta   90.00
_cell.angle_gamma   90.00
#
_symmetry.space_group_name_H-M   'P 1'
#
loop_
_entity.id
_entity.type
_entity.pdbx_description
1 polymer ?
#
loop_
_entity_poly.entity_id
_entity_poly.type
_entity_poly.pdbx_seq_one_letter_code
_entity_poly.pdbx_strand_id
1 'polypeptide(L)'
;GKEQTTVVTDGKQQEAIDARISQLLREKEAADTEFDADKCQERIASLGGGIARIKVGAATETELKDKKLRYEDALNSVQSARELGVVPGGGACLAHLQDKLRDTILDAMEGDDERQGALIMINAMGAPCMQVAENAGIEGAVVLSKVQSLAAENGFGWGWDAGSFEYCDLMERGILDPAKVTINAIENSASVAGLVLTTECLVTEIPIDLSEEDKQAMFDRQAMSAGMGPGIQ
;
A
#
# COMPACT_ATOMS: atom_id res chain seq x y z
N GLY A 1 -14.59 -4.47 1.89
CA GLY A 1 -15.33 -3.93 3.07
C GLY A 1 -14.48 -2.83 3.68
N LYS A 2 -15.08 -1.82 4.34
CA LYS A 2 -14.29 -0.76 4.99
C LYS A 2 -13.67 -1.32 6.28
N GLU A 3 -12.34 -1.33 6.36
CA GLU A 3 -11.57 -1.87 7.49
C GLU A 3 -11.55 -0.93 8.71
N GLN A 4 -11.89 0.35 8.53
CA GLN A 4 -11.88 1.35 9.59
C GLN A 4 -13.13 2.25 9.56
N THR A 5 -13.69 2.55 10.74
CA THR A 5 -14.76 3.53 10.92
C THR A 5 -14.31 4.63 11.86
N THR A 6 -14.34 5.88 11.41
CA THR A 6 -13.99 7.06 12.22
C THR A 6 -15.26 7.81 12.60
N VAL A 7 -15.48 8.03 13.90
CA VAL A 7 -16.62 8.80 14.42
C VAL A 7 -16.09 10.11 14.99
N VAL A 8 -16.57 11.24 14.46
CA VAL A 8 -16.16 12.58 14.89
C VAL A 8 -17.31 13.25 15.63
N THR A 9 -17.09 13.63 16.89
CA THR A 9 -18.12 14.27 17.74
C THR A 9 -17.93 15.79 17.83
N ASP A 10 -18.89 16.48 18.45
CA ASP A 10 -18.87 17.93 18.70
C ASP A 10 -18.21 18.31 20.03
N GLY A 11 -17.62 17.34 20.75
CA GLY A 11 -16.91 17.54 22.01
C GLY A 11 -17.79 17.62 23.26
N LYS A 12 -19.13 17.53 23.14
CA LYS A 12 -20.05 17.65 24.29
C LYS A 12 -20.00 16.49 25.29
N GLN A 13 -19.33 15.40 24.93
CA GLN A 13 -19.27 14.16 25.72
C GLN A 13 -17.93 14.01 26.45
N GLN A 14 -17.12 15.06 26.55
CA GLN A 14 -15.78 14.99 27.12
C GLN A 14 -15.79 14.42 28.55
N GLU A 15 -16.72 14.86 29.40
CA GLU A 15 -16.86 14.33 30.77
C GLU A 15 -17.13 12.82 30.80
N ALA A 16 -17.97 12.32 29.88
CA ALA A 16 -18.27 10.90 29.76
C ALA A 16 -17.05 10.09 29.26
N ILE A 17 -16.26 10.66 28.36
CA ILE A 17 -15.01 10.06 27.86
C ILE A 17 -13.98 9.99 28.99
N ASP A 18 -13.78 11.07 29.73
CA ASP A 18 -12.81 11.13 30.83
C ASP A 18 -13.21 10.17 31.97
N ALA A 19 -14.51 10.08 32.28
CA ALA A 19 -15.03 9.08 33.20
C ALA A 19 -14.76 7.64 32.72
N ARG A 20 -14.91 7.38 31.42
CA ARG A 20 -14.64 6.06 30.83
C ARG A 20 -13.15 5.71 30.83
N ILE A 21 -12.27 6.67 30.53
CA ILE A 21 -10.81 6.49 30.62
C ILE A 21 -10.41 6.16 32.06
N SER A 22 -10.96 6.90 33.04
CA SER A 22 -10.69 6.67 34.46
C SER A 22 -11.15 5.29 34.92
N GLN A 23 -12.26 4.79 34.37
CA GLN A 23 -12.72 3.42 34.63
C GLN A 23 -11.76 2.39 34.02
N LEU A 24 -11.33 2.57 32.76
CA LEU A 24 -10.40 1.66 32.09
C LEU A 24 -9.02 1.61 32.75
N LEU A 25 -8.55 2.72 33.33
CA LEU A 25 -7.30 2.72 34.11
C LEU A 25 -7.39 1.82 35.34
N ARG A 26 -8.52 1.84 36.05
CA ARG A 26 -8.76 0.94 37.19
C ARG A 26 -8.91 -0.52 36.76
N GLU A 27 -9.61 -0.76 35.64
CA GLU A 27 -9.75 -2.11 35.06
C GLU A 27 -8.38 -2.67 34.63
N LYS A 28 -7.49 -1.82 34.10
CA LYS A 28 -6.12 -2.19 33.75
C LYS A 28 -5.28 -2.56 34.97
N GLU A 29 -5.34 -1.78 36.05
CA GLU A 29 -4.59 -2.06 37.29
C GLU A 29 -5.07 -3.33 38.00
N ALA A 30 -6.35 -3.64 37.87
CA ALA A 30 -6.96 -4.85 38.43
C ALA A 30 -6.92 -6.07 37.47
N ALA A 31 -6.25 -5.95 36.32
CA ALA A 31 -6.18 -7.03 35.34
C ALA A 31 -5.24 -8.15 35.80
N ASP A 32 -5.73 -9.39 35.78
CA ASP A 32 -4.95 -10.57 36.14
C ASP A 32 -4.09 -11.10 34.98
N THR A 33 -4.37 -10.67 33.75
CA THR A 33 -3.65 -11.09 32.54
C THR A 33 -3.06 -9.91 31.79
N GLU A 34 -1.90 -10.13 31.19
CA GLU A 34 -1.25 -9.16 30.29
C GLU A 34 -2.15 -8.82 29.10
N PHE A 35 -2.87 -9.81 28.57
CA PHE A 35 -3.84 -9.62 27.49
C PHE A 35 -4.94 -8.61 27.85
N ASP A 36 -5.53 -8.72 29.05
CA ASP A 36 -6.58 -7.80 29.50
C ASP A 36 -6.03 -6.39 29.76
N ALA A 37 -4.81 -6.29 30.30
CA ALA A 37 -4.12 -5.02 30.49
C ALA A 37 -3.83 -4.32 29.14
N ASP A 38 -3.40 -5.07 28.13
CA ASP A 38 -3.15 -4.58 26.78
C ASP A 38 -4.43 -4.12 26.09
N LYS A 39 -5.53 -4.88 26.22
CA LYS A 39 -6.82 -4.48 25.67
C LYS A 39 -7.38 -3.22 26.32
N CYS A 40 -7.17 -3.05 27.63
CA CYS A 40 -7.51 -1.79 28.29
C CYS A 40 -6.65 -0.63 27.77
N GLN A 41 -5.34 -0.87 27.56
CA GLN A 41 -4.42 0.13 27.02
C GLN A 41 -4.79 0.58 25.59
N GLU A 42 -5.14 -0.35 24.70
CA GLU A 42 -5.61 -0.05 23.33
C GLU A 42 -6.86 0.84 23.35
N ARG A 43 -7.81 0.56 24.24
CA ARG A 43 -9.05 1.33 24.38
C ARG A 43 -8.80 2.71 24.97
N ILE A 44 -7.93 2.83 25.97
CA ILE A 44 -7.50 4.11 26.53
C ILE A 44 -6.83 4.95 25.44
N ALA A 45 -5.94 4.36 24.64
CA ALA A 45 -5.30 5.05 23.53
C ALA A 45 -6.32 5.51 22.48
N SER A 46 -7.34 4.69 22.20
CA SER A 46 -8.41 5.04 21.25
C SER A 46 -9.33 6.16 21.75
N LEU A 47 -9.57 6.26 23.06
CA LEU A 47 -10.41 7.29 23.67
C LEU A 47 -9.65 8.59 23.99
N GLY A 48 -8.39 8.47 24.42
CA GLY A 48 -7.50 9.60 24.72
C GLY A 48 -6.84 10.19 23.48
N GLY A 49 -6.74 9.41 22.40
CA GLY A 49 -6.29 9.87 21.08
C GLY A 49 -7.33 10.80 20.45
N GLY A 50 -7.19 12.10 20.71
CA GLY A 50 -8.04 13.11 20.07
C GLY A 50 -7.92 13.09 18.54
N ILE A 51 -9.01 13.44 17.85
CA ILE A 51 -9.02 13.56 16.39
C ILE A 51 -8.66 14.99 15.99
N ALA A 52 -7.49 15.16 15.36
CA ALA A 52 -7.09 16.43 14.76
C ALA A 52 -7.80 16.63 13.41
N ARG A 53 -8.45 17.80 13.21
CA ARG A 53 -9.10 18.15 11.93
C ARG A 53 -8.28 19.20 11.18
N ILE A 54 -7.80 18.84 9.99
CA ILE A 54 -7.13 19.76 9.07
C ILE A 54 -8.20 20.37 8.16
N LYS A 55 -8.39 21.70 8.23
CA LYS A 55 -9.31 22.43 7.35
C LYS A 55 -8.52 23.02 6.19
N VAL A 56 -8.85 22.61 4.97
CA VAL A 56 -8.24 23.11 3.73
C VAL A 56 -9.16 24.16 3.11
N GLY A 57 -8.58 25.28 2.64
CA GLY A 57 -9.30 26.35 1.97
C GLY A 57 -8.68 26.70 0.61
N ALA A 58 -9.52 27.13 -0.34
CA ALA A 58 -9.10 27.59 -1.66
C ALA A 58 -10.07 28.66 -2.20
N ALA A 59 -9.67 29.37 -3.26
CA ALA A 59 -10.49 30.44 -3.84
C ALA A 59 -11.63 29.91 -4.70
N THR A 60 -11.43 28.75 -5.35
CA THR A 60 -12.44 28.09 -6.18
C THR A 60 -12.71 26.64 -5.72
N GLU A 61 -13.86 26.08 -6.11
CA GLU A 61 -14.21 24.69 -5.77
C GLU A 61 -13.22 23.67 -6.37
N THR A 62 -12.76 23.91 -7.60
CA THR A 62 -11.79 23.03 -8.28
C THR A 62 -10.46 22.99 -7.53
N GLU A 63 -9.94 24.16 -7.14
CA GLU A 63 -8.72 24.24 -6.33
C GLU A 63 -8.90 23.63 -4.94
N LEU A 64 -10.10 23.75 -4.35
CA LEU A 64 -10.39 23.14 -3.06
C LEU A 64 -10.28 21.61 -3.15
N LYS A 65 -10.84 21.02 -4.21
CA LYS A 65 -10.75 19.58 -4.47
C LYS A 65 -9.31 19.13 -4.73
N ASP A 66 -8.58 19.84 -5.58
CA ASP A 66 -7.16 19.54 -5.86
C ASP A 66 -6.30 19.61 -4.59
N LYS A 67 -6.39 20.72 -3.82
CA LYS A 67 -5.65 20.83 -2.55
C LYS A 67 -6.04 19.76 -1.57
N LYS A 68 -7.33 19.46 -1.42
CA LYS A 68 -7.80 18.41 -0.53
C LYS A 68 -7.14 17.06 -0.87
N LEU A 69 -7.17 16.66 -2.14
CA LEU A 69 -6.54 15.40 -2.58
C LEU A 69 -5.03 15.40 -2.32
N ARG A 70 -4.33 16.50 -2.57
CA ARG A 70 -2.89 16.62 -2.27
C ARG A 70 -2.58 16.50 -0.78
N TYR A 71 -3.40 17.09 0.08
CA TYR A 71 -3.22 16.98 1.53
C TYR A 71 -3.55 15.58 2.05
N GLU A 72 -4.58 14.93 1.49
CA GLU A 72 -4.91 13.54 1.81
C GLU A 72 -3.77 12.60 1.43
N ASP A 73 -3.21 12.76 0.23
CA ASP A 73 -2.07 11.99 -0.24
C ASP A 73 -0.83 12.20 0.65
N ALA A 74 -0.45 13.47 0.89
CA ALA A 74 0.69 13.79 1.74
C ALA A 74 0.54 13.25 3.17
N LEU A 75 -0.66 13.28 3.75
CA LEU A 75 -0.92 12.73 5.07
C LEU A 75 -0.70 11.21 5.09
N ASN A 76 -1.21 10.50 4.08
CA ASN A 76 -1.05 9.05 3.96
C ASN A 76 0.41 8.65 3.75
N SER A 77 1.16 9.39 2.93
CA SER A 77 2.60 9.15 2.72
C SER A 77 3.40 9.34 4.01
N VAL A 78 3.16 10.42 4.75
CA VAL A 78 3.87 10.68 6.02
C VAL A 78 3.49 9.65 7.09
N GLN A 79 2.22 9.26 7.18
CA GLN A 79 1.80 8.19 8.10
C GLN A 79 2.52 6.87 7.79
N SER A 80 2.58 6.48 6.52
CA SER A 80 3.28 5.28 6.08
C SER A 80 4.78 5.35 6.34
N ALA A 81 5.39 6.52 6.10
CA ALA A 81 6.81 6.77 6.34
C ALA A 81 7.17 6.76 7.83
N ARG A 82 6.26 7.21 8.70
CA ARG A 82 6.50 7.23 10.16
C ARG A 82 6.63 5.82 10.74
N GLU A 83 5.96 4.83 10.18
CA GLU A 83 5.93 3.47 10.71
C GLU A 83 7.21 2.69 10.40
N LEU A 84 7.64 2.68 9.13
CA LEU A 84 8.77 1.86 8.65
C LEU A 84 9.93 2.68 8.09
N GLY A 85 9.86 4.01 8.13
CA GLY A 85 10.87 4.91 7.58
C GLY A 85 10.70 5.20 6.09
N VAL A 86 11.75 5.79 5.51
CA VAL A 86 11.82 6.20 4.11
C VAL A 86 13.02 5.57 3.42
N VAL A 87 12.92 5.39 2.12
CA VAL A 87 13.95 4.85 1.23
C VAL A 87 14.11 5.77 0.01
N PRO A 88 15.25 5.71 -0.71
CA PRO A 88 15.41 6.44 -1.98
C PRO A 88 14.33 6.01 -2.96
N GLY A 89 13.62 6.99 -3.51
CA GLY A 89 12.49 6.74 -4.40
C GLY A 89 12.88 6.40 -5.84
N GLY A 90 11.93 6.53 -6.77
CA GLY A 90 12.20 6.38 -8.21
C GLY A 90 12.63 4.98 -8.64
N GLY A 91 12.35 3.97 -7.81
CA GLY A 91 12.79 2.59 -8.02
C GLY A 91 14.28 2.34 -7.69
N ALA A 92 15.03 3.35 -7.22
CA ALA A 92 16.44 3.20 -6.89
C ALA A 92 16.66 2.22 -5.74
N CYS A 93 15.81 2.25 -4.70
CA CYS A 93 15.85 1.29 -3.60
C CYS A 93 15.88 -0.17 -4.09
N LEU A 94 14.98 -0.53 -5.00
CA LEU A 94 14.89 -1.88 -5.55
C LEU A 94 16.08 -2.22 -6.44
N ALA A 95 16.55 -1.28 -7.25
CA ALA A 95 17.75 -1.44 -8.06
C ALA A 95 19.00 -1.74 -7.21
N HIS A 96 19.13 -1.09 -6.04
CA HIS A 96 20.23 -1.32 -5.11
C HIS A 96 20.15 -2.70 -4.46
N LEU A 97 18.95 -3.06 -3.99
CA LEU A 97 18.73 -4.37 -3.36
C LEU A 97 18.95 -5.51 -4.36
N GLN A 98 18.55 -5.32 -5.62
CA GLN A 98 18.78 -6.26 -6.71
C GLN A 98 20.25 -6.63 -6.86
N ASP A 99 21.16 -5.64 -6.84
CA ASP A 99 22.59 -5.88 -7.02
C ASP A 99 23.23 -6.39 -5.71
N LYS A 100 22.96 -5.69 -4.60
CA LYS A 100 23.62 -5.95 -3.31
C LYS A 100 23.25 -7.29 -2.67
N LEU A 101 21.99 -7.73 -2.83
CA LEU A 101 21.48 -8.92 -2.16
C LEU A 101 21.36 -10.14 -3.08
N ARG A 102 21.73 -10.01 -4.36
CA ARG A 102 21.60 -11.08 -5.35
C ARG A 102 22.18 -12.40 -4.85
N ASP A 103 23.46 -12.41 -4.53
CA ASP A 103 24.18 -13.63 -4.17
C ASP A 103 23.68 -14.17 -2.83
N THR A 104 23.42 -13.30 -1.86
CA THR A 104 22.88 -13.69 -0.55
C THR A 104 21.52 -14.38 -0.67
N ILE A 105 20.64 -13.89 -1.55
CA ILE A 105 19.32 -14.51 -1.77
C ILE A 105 19.49 -15.85 -2.48
N LEU A 106 20.34 -15.93 -3.51
CA LEU A 106 20.54 -17.16 -4.28
C LEU A 106 21.20 -18.28 -3.45
N ASP A 107 22.14 -17.92 -2.58
CA ASP A 107 22.83 -18.86 -1.68
C ASP A 107 21.89 -19.42 -0.60
N ALA A 108 20.84 -18.69 -0.25
CA ALA A 108 19.82 -19.12 0.71
C ALA A 108 18.83 -20.14 0.12
N MET A 109 18.78 -20.31 -1.19
CA MET A 109 17.88 -21.26 -1.85
C MET A 109 18.53 -22.64 -1.94
N GLU A 110 17.80 -23.69 -1.58
CA GLU A 110 18.31 -25.06 -1.52
C GLU A 110 18.16 -25.77 -2.87
N GLY A 111 17.02 -25.59 -3.55
CA GLY A 111 16.70 -26.22 -4.83
C GLY A 111 17.00 -25.37 -6.07
N ASP A 112 17.23 -26.02 -7.21
CA ASP A 112 17.49 -25.32 -8.48
C ASP A 112 16.26 -24.56 -9.01
N ASP A 113 15.06 -25.11 -8.81
CA ASP A 113 13.79 -24.44 -9.17
C ASP A 113 13.53 -23.21 -8.29
N GLU A 114 13.85 -23.30 -6.99
CA GLU A 114 13.76 -22.19 -6.05
C GLU A 114 14.74 -21.08 -6.41
N ARG A 115 15.99 -21.45 -6.76
CA ARG A 115 16.99 -20.51 -7.27
C ARG A 115 16.51 -19.77 -8.51
N GLN A 116 15.87 -20.48 -9.44
CA GLN A 116 15.31 -19.82 -10.62
C GLN A 116 14.14 -18.89 -10.30
N GLY A 117 13.24 -19.29 -9.40
CA GLY A 117 12.19 -18.41 -8.90
C GLY A 117 12.75 -17.14 -8.25
N ALA A 118 13.75 -17.29 -7.40
CA ALA A 118 14.45 -16.16 -6.78
C ALA A 118 15.13 -15.25 -7.81
N LEU A 119 15.76 -15.83 -8.84
CA LEU A 119 16.39 -15.06 -9.92
C LEU A 119 15.38 -14.23 -10.71
N ILE A 120 14.18 -14.78 -10.99
CA ILE A 120 13.09 -14.05 -11.64
C ILE A 120 12.68 -12.84 -10.79
N MET A 121 12.50 -13.04 -9.49
CA MET A 121 12.15 -11.95 -8.56
C MET A 121 13.23 -10.88 -8.51
N ILE A 122 14.50 -11.26 -8.37
CA ILE A 122 15.64 -10.32 -8.35
C ILE A 122 15.67 -9.51 -9.65
N ASN A 123 15.50 -10.14 -10.81
CA ASN A 123 15.51 -9.43 -12.08
C ASN A 123 14.31 -8.47 -12.23
N ALA A 124 13.15 -8.84 -11.69
CA ALA A 124 11.96 -7.99 -11.69
C ALA A 124 12.11 -6.72 -10.83
N MET A 125 12.96 -6.74 -9.79
CA MET A 125 13.20 -5.58 -8.92
C MET A 125 13.80 -4.37 -9.67
N GLY A 126 14.51 -4.58 -10.78
CA GLY A 126 15.04 -3.50 -11.61
C GLY A 126 13.99 -2.85 -12.52
N ALA A 127 12.87 -3.52 -12.78
CA ALA A 127 11.86 -3.07 -13.73
C ALA A 127 11.24 -1.71 -13.39
N PRO A 128 10.91 -1.38 -12.13
CA PRO A 128 10.37 -0.06 -11.79
C PRO A 128 11.32 1.10 -12.14
N CYS A 129 12.62 0.95 -11.86
CA CYS A 129 13.63 1.97 -12.20
C CYS A 129 13.75 2.16 -13.72
N MET A 130 13.80 1.04 -14.47
CA MET A 130 13.85 1.07 -15.93
C MET A 130 12.59 1.71 -16.53
N GLN A 131 11.41 1.36 -16.02
CA GLN A 131 10.14 1.88 -16.52
C GLN A 131 10.04 3.41 -16.32
N VAL A 132 10.52 3.92 -15.19
CA VAL A 132 10.58 5.37 -14.94
C VAL A 132 11.47 6.07 -15.96
N ALA A 133 12.64 5.50 -16.26
CA ALA A 133 13.57 6.03 -17.27
C ALA A 133 13.00 5.99 -18.69
N GLU A 134 12.38 4.87 -19.07
CA GLU A 134 11.76 4.70 -20.38
C GLU A 134 10.60 5.66 -20.60
N ASN A 135 9.77 5.89 -19.57
CA ASN A 135 8.69 6.87 -19.60
C ASN A 135 9.21 8.30 -19.77
N ALA A 136 10.44 8.58 -19.32
CA ALA A 136 11.13 9.84 -19.52
C ALA A 136 11.92 9.89 -20.85
N GLY A 137 11.89 8.83 -21.66
CA GLY A 137 12.54 8.77 -22.97
C GLY A 137 14.01 8.40 -22.94
N ILE A 138 14.52 7.89 -21.82
CA ILE A 138 15.90 7.42 -21.64
C ILE A 138 15.93 5.89 -21.58
N GLU A 139 17.01 5.28 -22.07
CA GLU A 139 17.16 3.82 -22.05
C GLU A 139 17.28 3.29 -20.61
N GLY A 140 16.26 2.53 -20.18
CA GLY A 140 16.14 2.07 -18.79
C GLY A 140 17.30 1.21 -18.31
N ALA A 141 17.81 0.31 -19.15
CA ALA A 141 18.93 -0.56 -18.80
C ALA A 141 20.23 0.22 -18.48
N VAL A 142 20.47 1.33 -19.22
CA VAL A 142 21.62 2.22 -18.97
C VAL A 142 21.45 2.94 -17.64
N VAL A 143 20.24 3.43 -17.34
CA VAL A 143 19.94 4.08 -16.06
C VAL A 143 20.11 3.11 -14.91
N LEU A 144 19.53 1.92 -14.99
CA LEU A 144 19.63 0.88 -13.97
C LEU A 144 21.08 0.53 -13.65
N SER A 145 21.89 0.23 -14.67
CA SER A 145 23.30 -0.10 -14.51
C SER A 145 24.09 1.04 -13.87
N LYS A 146 23.79 2.29 -14.25
CA LYS A 146 24.47 3.46 -13.68
C LYS A 146 24.06 3.70 -12.23
N VAL A 147 22.79 3.55 -11.88
CA VAL A 147 22.29 3.67 -10.50
C VAL A 147 22.95 2.63 -9.60
N GLN A 148 23.02 1.37 -10.03
CA GLN A 148 23.69 0.30 -9.29
C GLN A 148 25.18 0.61 -9.04
N SER A 149 25.87 1.08 -10.07
CA SER A 149 27.29 1.47 -9.96
C SER A 149 27.49 2.63 -8.97
N LEU A 150 26.65 3.67 -9.06
CA LEU A 150 26.71 4.83 -8.16
C LEU A 150 26.37 4.46 -6.72
N ALA A 151 25.46 3.52 -6.50
CA ALA A 151 25.12 3.05 -5.17
C ALA A 151 26.28 2.30 -4.51
N ALA A 152 27.06 1.54 -5.29
CA ALA A 152 28.27 0.88 -4.81
C ALA A 152 29.39 1.88 -4.48
N GLU A 153 29.52 2.96 -5.25
CA GLU A 153 30.56 3.99 -5.07
C GLU A 153 30.23 4.99 -3.94
N ASN A 154 29.00 5.51 -3.94
CA ASN A 154 28.59 6.67 -3.14
C ASN A 154 27.55 6.34 -2.05
N GLY A 155 26.95 5.16 -2.09
CA GLY A 155 26.04 4.65 -1.05
C GLY A 155 24.56 4.63 -1.43
N PHE A 156 23.74 4.14 -0.49
CA PHE A 156 22.35 3.75 -0.71
C PHE A 156 21.41 4.89 -1.15
N GLY A 157 21.78 6.17 -1.02
CA GLY A 157 20.94 7.32 -1.40
C GLY A 157 20.98 7.70 -2.88
N TRP A 158 21.95 7.19 -3.64
CA TRP A 158 22.17 7.63 -5.02
C TRP A 158 21.18 7.02 -6.01
N GLY A 159 20.70 7.81 -6.95
CA GLY A 159 19.77 7.35 -7.97
C GLY A 159 19.67 8.29 -9.15
N TRP A 160 18.57 8.21 -9.88
CA TRP A 160 18.32 9.02 -11.06
C TRP A 160 17.03 9.83 -10.90
N ASP A 161 17.15 11.15 -10.96
CA ASP A 161 16.02 12.08 -10.92
C ASP A 161 15.48 12.26 -12.34
N ALA A 162 14.34 11.60 -12.63
CA ALA A 162 13.68 11.69 -13.93
C ALA A 162 13.15 13.10 -14.27
N GLY A 163 12.95 13.97 -13.27
CA GLY A 163 12.47 15.34 -13.50
C GLY A 163 13.58 16.28 -13.97
N SER A 164 14.81 16.08 -13.49
CA SER A 164 15.99 16.88 -13.88
C SER A 164 16.91 16.18 -14.88
N PHE A 165 16.72 14.88 -15.11
CA PHE A 165 17.59 14.02 -15.93
C PHE A 165 19.02 13.87 -15.36
N GLU A 166 19.19 14.03 -14.04
CA GLU A 166 20.49 13.99 -13.37
C GLU A 166 20.61 12.80 -12.40
N TYR A 167 21.84 12.30 -12.24
CA TYR A 167 22.15 11.35 -11.18
C TYR A 167 22.58 12.12 -9.92
N CYS A 168 21.91 11.89 -8.81
CA CYS A 168 22.16 12.59 -7.56
C CYS A 168 21.80 11.73 -6.35
N ASP A 169 22.13 12.21 -5.15
CA ASP A 169 21.58 11.66 -3.93
C ASP A 169 20.09 12.03 -3.83
N LEU A 170 19.23 11.02 -4.04
CA LEU A 170 17.78 11.19 -4.03
C LEU A 170 17.26 11.54 -2.63
N MET A 171 17.96 11.12 -1.57
CA MET A 171 17.58 11.43 -0.20
C MET A 171 17.78 12.91 0.09
N GLU A 172 18.94 13.46 -0.28
CA GLU A 172 19.22 14.90 -0.15
C GLU A 172 18.31 15.74 -1.06
N ARG A 173 17.98 15.21 -2.24
CA ARG A 173 17.08 15.85 -3.21
C ARG A 173 15.61 15.85 -2.77
N GLY A 174 15.24 14.99 -1.82
CA GLY A 174 13.87 14.84 -1.32
C GLY A 174 12.99 13.92 -2.18
N ILE A 175 13.58 13.09 -3.03
CA ILE A 175 12.90 12.07 -3.83
C ILE A 175 12.88 10.78 -3.01
N LEU A 176 11.87 10.68 -2.15
CA LEU A 176 11.76 9.66 -1.11
C LEU A 176 10.47 8.86 -1.28
N ASP A 177 10.57 7.55 -1.08
CA ASP A 177 9.40 6.67 -0.98
C ASP A 177 9.25 6.14 0.45
N PRO A 178 8.02 6.02 0.99
CA PRO A 178 7.80 5.34 2.25
C PRO A 178 8.17 3.85 2.12
N ALA A 179 9.02 3.34 3.01
CA ALA A 179 9.49 1.95 2.94
C ALA A 179 8.34 0.93 2.96
N LYS A 180 7.28 1.24 3.72
CA LYS A 180 6.04 0.44 3.79
C LYS A 180 5.41 0.22 2.42
N VAL A 181 5.41 1.24 1.56
CA VAL A 181 4.81 1.16 0.22
C VAL A 181 5.64 0.22 -0.66
N THR A 182 6.97 0.34 -0.63
CA THR A 182 7.87 -0.52 -1.39
C THR A 182 7.76 -1.99 -0.99
N ILE A 183 7.69 -2.27 0.33
CA ILE A 183 7.53 -3.64 0.86
C ILE A 183 6.20 -4.22 0.41
N ASN A 184 5.10 -3.51 0.68
CA ASN A 184 3.75 -3.96 0.30
C ASN A 184 3.62 -4.16 -1.21
N ALA A 185 4.29 -3.34 -2.03
CA ALA A 185 4.27 -3.49 -3.48
C ALA A 185 4.91 -4.81 -3.92
N ILE A 186 6.06 -5.18 -3.37
CA ILE A 186 6.73 -6.44 -3.69
C ILE A 186 5.89 -7.62 -3.19
N GLU A 187 5.44 -7.61 -1.93
CA GLU A 187 4.69 -8.71 -1.33
C GLU A 187 3.40 -9.00 -2.08
N ASN A 188 2.62 -7.96 -2.40
CA ASN A 188 1.39 -8.11 -3.17
C ASN A 188 1.65 -8.57 -4.60
N SER A 189 2.69 -8.05 -5.25
CA SER A 189 3.06 -8.47 -6.61
C SER A 189 3.49 -9.94 -6.64
N ALA A 190 4.30 -10.37 -5.67
CA ALA A 190 4.73 -11.76 -5.52
C ALA A 190 3.54 -12.69 -5.24
N SER A 191 2.61 -12.26 -4.38
CA SER A 191 1.39 -13.02 -4.07
C SER A 191 0.53 -13.26 -5.30
N VAL A 192 0.27 -12.20 -6.08
CA VAL A 192 -0.51 -12.31 -7.33
C VAL A 192 0.23 -13.13 -8.38
N ALA A 193 1.55 -12.91 -8.55
CA ALA A 193 2.36 -13.68 -9.49
C ALA A 193 2.36 -15.17 -9.15
N GLY A 194 2.52 -15.53 -7.87
CA GLY A 194 2.45 -16.92 -7.42
C GLY A 194 1.08 -17.56 -7.66
N LEU A 195 -0.01 -16.83 -7.40
CA LEU A 195 -1.35 -17.30 -7.72
C LEU A 195 -1.51 -17.56 -9.23
N VAL A 196 -1.08 -16.62 -10.07
CA VAL A 196 -1.20 -16.75 -11.54
C VAL A 196 -0.36 -17.90 -12.07
N LEU A 197 0.90 -18.03 -11.62
CA LEU A 197 1.81 -19.09 -12.08
C LEU A 197 1.38 -20.50 -11.66
N THR A 198 0.64 -20.62 -10.56
CA THR A 198 0.11 -21.92 -10.06
C THR A 198 -1.30 -22.21 -10.56
N THR A 199 -1.92 -21.29 -11.31
CA THR A 199 -3.28 -21.47 -11.83
C THR A 199 -3.26 -22.27 -13.13
N GLU A 200 -3.66 -23.54 -13.05
CA GLU A 200 -3.70 -24.45 -14.20
C GLU A 200 -4.94 -24.27 -15.10
N CYS A 201 -6.04 -23.72 -14.56
CA CYS A 201 -7.31 -23.62 -15.28
C CYS A 201 -8.09 -22.36 -14.90
N LEU A 202 -8.69 -21.72 -15.90
CA LEU A 202 -9.61 -20.60 -15.75
C LEU A 202 -10.99 -21.00 -16.27
N VAL A 203 -12.02 -20.75 -15.46
CA VAL A 203 -13.42 -20.96 -15.85
C VAL A 203 -14.06 -19.59 -16.03
N THR A 204 -14.59 -19.32 -17.21
CA THR A 204 -15.26 -18.06 -17.55
C THR A 204 -16.68 -18.33 -17.99
N GLU A 205 -17.58 -17.40 -17.71
CA GLU A 205 -18.92 -17.40 -18.31
C GLU A 205 -18.80 -17.15 -19.82
N ILE A 206 -19.58 -17.89 -20.61
CA ILE A 206 -19.62 -17.70 -22.07
C ILE A 206 -20.43 -16.41 -22.33
N PRO A 207 -19.88 -15.43 -23.06
CA PRO A 207 -20.65 -14.24 -23.44
C PRO A 207 -21.88 -14.66 -24.22
N ILE A 208 -23.07 -14.34 -23.71
CA ILE A 208 -24.32 -14.55 -24.43
C ILE A 208 -24.62 -13.25 -25.17
N ASP A 209 -24.49 -13.26 -26.50
CA ASP A 209 -24.98 -12.17 -27.37
C ASP A 209 -26.51 -12.19 -27.37
N LEU A 210 -27.08 -11.56 -26.35
CA LEU A 210 -28.50 -11.32 -26.23
C LEU A 210 -28.82 -9.97 -26.88
N SER A 211 -29.92 -9.88 -27.62
CA SER A 211 -30.46 -8.58 -28.00
C SER A 211 -30.78 -7.76 -26.73
N GLU A 212 -30.82 -6.43 -26.81
CA GLU A 212 -31.15 -5.61 -25.63
C GLU A 212 -32.52 -6.00 -25.03
N GLU A 213 -33.46 -6.48 -25.85
CA GLU A 213 -34.76 -7.02 -25.40
C GLU A 213 -34.59 -8.34 -24.63
N ASP A 214 -33.70 -9.23 -25.07
CA ASP A 214 -33.43 -10.51 -24.40
C ASP A 214 -32.61 -10.34 -23.11
N LYS A 215 -31.72 -9.34 -23.06
CA LYS A 215 -31.01 -8.94 -21.83
C LYS A 215 -31.99 -8.42 -20.78
N GLN A 216 -32.93 -7.57 -21.20
CA GLN A 216 -33.98 -7.04 -20.34
C GLN A 216 -34.89 -8.18 -19.82
N ALA A 217 -35.28 -9.11 -20.70
CA ALA A 217 -36.10 -10.27 -20.34
C ALA A 217 -35.38 -11.26 -19.39
N MET A 218 -34.07 -11.43 -19.53
CA MET A 218 -33.26 -12.22 -18.58
C MET A 218 -33.16 -11.52 -17.22
N PHE A 219 -32.92 -10.21 -17.19
CA PHE A 219 -32.87 -9.43 -15.95
C PHE A 219 -34.20 -9.50 -15.20
N ASP A 220 -35.33 -9.37 -15.91
CA ASP A 220 -36.67 -9.46 -15.34
C ASP A 220 -36.97 -10.88 -14.81
N ARG A 221 -36.51 -11.94 -15.50
CA ARG A 221 -36.65 -13.33 -15.01
C ARG A 221 -35.80 -13.60 -13.77
N GLN A 222 -34.59 -13.07 -13.70
CA GLN A 222 -33.68 -13.28 -12.57
C GLN A 222 -34.16 -12.50 -11.32
N ALA A 223 -34.73 -11.31 -11.51
CA ALA A 223 -35.40 -10.54 -10.45
C ALA A 223 -36.65 -11.27 -9.92
N MET A 224 -37.42 -11.91 -10.80
CA MET A 224 -38.63 -12.67 -10.41
C MET A 224 -38.29 -14.00 -9.69
N SER A 225 -37.15 -14.64 -9.99
CA SER A 225 -36.75 -15.88 -9.30
C SER A 225 -36.18 -15.63 -7.90
N ALA A 226 -35.61 -14.45 -7.64
CA ALA A 226 -35.17 -14.03 -6.32
C ALA A 226 -36.32 -13.60 -5.39
N GLY A 227 -37.52 -13.36 -5.94
CA GLY A 227 -38.70 -12.88 -5.22
C GLY A 227 -39.64 -13.94 -4.66
N MET A 228 -39.48 -15.22 -5.01
CA MET A 228 -40.29 -16.33 -4.48
C MET A 228 -39.46 -17.22 -3.56
N GLY A 229 -39.07 -16.68 -2.41
CA GLY A 229 -38.76 -17.54 -1.26
C GLY A 229 -40.03 -18.30 -0.83
N PRO A 230 -39.95 -19.58 -0.47
CA PRO A 230 -41.13 -20.35 -0.08
C PRO A 230 -41.75 -19.70 1.16
N GLY A 231 -42.96 -19.18 1.00
CA GLY A 231 -43.79 -18.75 2.12
C GLY A 231 -44.02 -19.92 3.04
N ILE A 232 -43.43 -19.84 4.23
CA ILE A 232 -43.71 -20.74 5.35
C ILE A 232 -45.17 -20.48 5.75
N GLN A 233 -46.06 -21.44 5.44
CA GLN A 233 -47.33 -21.61 6.14
C GLN A 233 -47.08 -22.24 7.51
#